data_AF-A0A2G1X577-F1
#
_entry.id   AF-A0A2G1X577-F1
#
_cell.length_a   1.000
_cell.length_b   1.000
_cell.length_c   1.000
_cell.angle_alpha   90.00
_cell.angle_beta   90.00
_cell.angle_gamma   90.00
#
_symmetry.space_group_name_H-M   'P 1'
#
loop_
_entity.id
_entity.type
_entity.pdbx_description
1 polymer ?
#
loop_
_entity_poly.entity_id
_entity_poly.type
_entity_poly.pdbx_seq_one_letter_code
_entity_poly.pdbx_strand_id
1 'polypeptide(L)'
;MDTWKRRVVLYAVFLGVMLTFTAVAYQWGMSAFEDDPRTLIESFQFAIEMFTTTGFGGDSSSWQSQQMHAFVAVMDLVGMMLLIGALPVVA
;
A
#
# COMPACT_ATOMS: atom_id res chain seq x y z
N MET A 1 -4.22 20.01 -22.28
CA MET A 1 -3.29 19.15 -21.53
C MET A 1 -2.89 18.01 -22.45
N ASP A 2 -1.59 17.76 -22.61
CA ASP A 2 -1.10 16.63 -23.40
C ASP A 2 -1.66 15.31 -22.84
N THR A 3 -2.07 14.39 -23.72
CA THR A 3 -2.71 13.12 -23.32
C THR A 3 -1.83 12.28 -22.40
N TRP A 4 -0.50 12.40 -22.54
CA TRP A 4 0.49 11.82 -21.64
C TRP A 4 0.45 12.45 -20.25
N LYS A 5 0.49 13.79 -20.14
CA LYS A 5 0.38 14.50 -18.85
C LYS A 5 -0.89 14.11 -18.09
N ARG A 6 -2.01 13.99 -18.80
CA ARG A 6 -3.28 13.53 -18.19
C ARG A 6 -3.18 12.12 -17.63
N ARG A 7 -2.56 11.19 -18.35
CA ARG A 7 -2.35 9.80 -17.90
C ARG A 7 -1.48 9.73 -16.65
N VAL A 8 -0.36 10.45 -16.66
CA VAL A 8 0.55 10.52 -15.51
C VAL A 8 -0.15 11.10 -14.27
N VAL A 9 -0.88 12.21 -14.42
CA VAL A 9 -1.61 12.81 -13.28
C VAL A 9 -2.68 11.88 -12.74
N LEU A 10 -3.48 11.26 -13.62
CA LEU A 10 -4.53 10.32 -13.20
C LEU A 10 -3.95 9.11 -12.45
N TYR A 11 -2.83 8.58 -12.95
CA TYR A 11 -2.15 7.47 -12.31
C TYR A 11 -1.52 7.86 -10.96
N ALA A 12 -0.91 9.05 -10.86
CA ALA A 12 -0.39 9.57 -9.59
C ALA A 12 -1.50 9.78 -8.55
N VAL A 13 -2.66 10.33 -8.96
CA VAL A 13 -3.83 10.47 -8.08
C VAL A 13 -4.34 9.11 -7.65
N PHE A 14 -4.44 8.14 -8.57
CA PHE A 14 -4.86 6.78 -8.27
C PHE A 14 -3.92 6.08 -7.28
N LEU A 15 -2.61 6.23 -7.46
CA LEU A 15 -1.61 5.75 -6.49
C LEU A 15 -1.78 6.40 -5.12
N GLY A 16 -1.97 7.72 -5.08
CA GLY A 16 -2.21 8.44 -3.82
C GLY A 16 -3.45 7.93 -3.07
N VAL A 17 -4.52 7.64 -3.81
CA VAL A 17 -5.74 7.02 -3.26
C VAL A 17 -5.44 5.62 -2.72
N MET A 18 -4.72 4.79 -3.47
CA MET A 18 -4.39 3.43 -3.04
C MET A 18 -3.46 3.39 -1.83
N LEU A 19 -2.46 4.27 -1.77
CA LEU A 19 -1.59 4.41 -0.60
C LEU A 19 -2.38 4.82 0.64
N THR A 20 -3.25 5.83 0.50
CA THR A 20 -4.10 6.30 1.62
C THR A 20 -5.08 5.22 2.07
N PHE A 21 -5.72 4.53 1.13
CA PHE A 21 -6.61 3.42 1.43
C PHE A 21 -5.88 2.30 2.18
N THR A 22 -4.70 1.91 1.69
CA THR A 22 -3.88 0.85 2.31
C THR A 22 -3.46 1.25 3.72
N ALA A 23 -2.99 2.48 3.91
CA ALA A 23 -2.57 2.98 5.22
C ALA A 23 -3.73 2.97 6.23
N VAL A 24 -4.91 3.46 5.85
CA VAL A 24 -6.08 3.49 6.75
C VAL A 24 -6.59 2.07 7.03
N ALA A 25 -6.66 1.21 6.03
CA ALA A 25 -7.07 -0.18 6.19
C ALA A 25 -6.09 -0.96 7.08
N TYR A 26 -4.79 -0.74 6.90
CA TYR A 26 -3.74 -1.34 7.71
C TYR A 26 -3.82 -0.88 9.17
N GLN A 27 -3.94 0.43 9.39
CA GLN A 27 -4.07 0.99 10.73
C GLN A 27 -5.28 0.40 11.47
N TRP A 28 -6.42 0.32 10.78
CA TRP A 28 -7.63 -0.28 11.32
C TRP A 28 -7.45 -1.77 11.60
N GLY A 29 -6.85 -2.52 10.68
CA GLY A 29 -6.60 -3.95 10.83
C GLY A 29 -5.69 -4.26 12.02
N MET A 30 -4.61 -3.50 12.19
CA MET A 30 -3.71 -3.59 13.33
C MET A 30 -4.44 -3.32 14.66
N SER A 31 -5.31 -2.31 14.70
CA SER A 31 -6.09 -2.01 15.90
C SER A 31 -7.20 -3.03 16.18
N ALA A 32 -7.77 -3.66 15.16
CA ALA A 32 -8.95 -4.52 15.30
C ALA A 32 -8.59 -6.01 15.49
N PHE A 33 -7.48 -6.46 14.91
CA PHE A 33 -7.11 -7.88 14.88
C PHE A 33 -5.84 -8.21 15.66
N GLU A 34 -4.95 -7.24 15.90
CA GLU A 34 -3.67 -7.47 16.58
C GLU A 34 -3.56 -6.76 17.94
N ASP A 35 -4.53 -5.92 18.32
CA ASP A 35 -4.49 -5.06 19.51
C ASP A 35 -3.21 -4.19 19.60
N ASP A 36 -2.55 -3.95 18.45
CA ASP A 36 -1.28 -3.23 18.32
C ASP A 36 -1.48 -1.99 17.43
N PRO A 37 -2.14 -0.93 17.93
CA PRO A 37 -2.54 0.21 17.11
C PRO A 37 -1.33 0.95 16.56
N ARG A 38 -1.34 1.17 15.24
CA ARG A 38 -0.34 1.99 14.54
C ARG A 38 -0.80 3.43 14.44
N THR A 39 0.15 4.35 14.37
CA THR A 39 -0.09 5.72 13.95
C THR A 39 -0.35 5.77 12.44
N LEU A 40 -0.98 6.85 11.96
CA LEU A 40 -1.16 7.05 10.52
C LEU A 40 0.17 7.09 9.77
N ILE A 41 1.21 7.72 10.35
CA ILE A 41 2.50 7.86 9.68
C ILE A 41 3.22 6.51 9.55
N GLU A 42 3.17 5.65 10.56
CA GLU A 42 3.69 4.28 10.49
C GLU A 42 2.93 3.46 9.44
N SER A 43 1.61 3.62 9.37
CA SER A 43 0.78 2.92 8.39
C SER A 43 1.06 3.36 6.95
N PHE A 44 1.36 4.65 6.74
CA PHE A 44 1.82 5.15 5.46
C PHE A 44 3.21 4.64 5.11
N GLN A 45 4.13 4.58 6.07
CA GLN A 45 5.45 4.00 5.86
C GLN A 45 5.33 2.54 5.41
N PHE A 46 4.52 1.73 6.11
CA PHE A 46 4.23 0.35 5.72
C PHE A 46 3.69 0.26 4.28
N ALA A 47 2.67 1.07 3.94
CA ALA A 47 2.09 1.06 2.59
C ALA A 47 3.11 1.46 1.51
N ILE A 48 3.97 2.46 1.79
CA ILE A 48 5.03 2.87 0.86
C ILE A 48 6.02 1.73 0.66
N GLU A 49 6.52 1.12 1.74
CA GLU A 49 7.50 0.03 1.66
C GLU A 49 6.97 -1.20 0.91
N MET A 50 5.68 -1.51 1.07
CA MET A 50 5.00 -2.57 0.35
C MET A 50 4.90 -2.26 -1.15
N PHE A 51 4.40 -1.07 -1.52
CA PHE A 51 4.20 -0.70 -2.93
C PHE A 51 5.52 -0.54 -3.68
N THR A 52 6.59 -0.13 -3.01
CA THR A 52 7.94 -0.04 -3.60
C THR A 52 8.70 -1.37 -3.53
N THR A 53 8.12 -2.41 -2.93
CA THR A 53 8.74 -3.72 -2.70
C THR A 53 10.04 -3.66 -1.87
N THR A 54 10.26 -2.59 -1.09
CA THR A 54 11.44 -2.49 -0.22
C THR A 54 11.33 -3.39 0.99
N GLY A 55 10.13 -3.47 1.59
CA GLY A 55 9.78 -4.40 2.68
C GLY A 55 10.81 -4.50 3.80
N PHE A 56 11.04 -3.45 4.59
CA PHE A 56 12.02 -3.51 5.69
C PHE A 56 11.61 -4.46 6.82
N GLY A 57 10.36 -4.94 6.80
CA GLY A 57 9.90 -6.01 7.68
C GLY A 57 9.66 -5.58 9.13
N GLY A 58 9.63 -4.27 9.41
CA GLY A 58 9.46 -3.74 10.77
C GLY A 58 8.21 -4.25 11.50
N ASP A 59 7.15 -4.55 10.75
CA ASP A 59 5.87 -5.05 11.30
C ASP A 59 5.63 -6.56 11.06
N SER A 60 6.57 -7.27 10.44
CA SER A 60 6.38 -8.68 10.08
C SER A 60 6.16 -9.60 11.27
N SER A 61 6.70 -9.25 12.45
CA SER A 61 6.46 -9.98 13.70
C SER A 61 5.17 -9.59 14.41
N SER A 62 4.51 -8.50 14.01
CA SER A 62 3.32 -8.00 14.69
C SER A 62 2.01 -8.61 14.17
N TRP A 63 1.99 -9.15 12.95
CA TRP A 63 0.80 -9.83 12.42
C TRP A 63 0.74 -11.26 12.92
N GLN A 64 -0.28 -11.60 13.71
CA GLN A 64 -0.53 -12.95 14.20
C GLN A 64 -1.89 -13.49 13.72
N SER A 65 -2.79 -12.61 13.31
CA SER A 65 -4.12 -12.96 12.82
C SER A 65 -4.10 -13.40 11.35
N GLN A 66 -4.98 -14.34 11.00
CA GLN A 66 -5.16 -14.78 9.61
C GLN A 66 -5.64 -13.64 8.70
N GLN A 67 -6.42 -12.71 9.25
CA GLN A 67 -6.97 -11.55 8.56
C GLN A 67 -5.87 -10.60 8.11
N MET A 68 -4.91 -10.29 9.00
CA MET A 68 -3.78 -9.43 8.65
C MET A 68 -2.84 -10.11 7.66
N HIS A 69 -2.55 -11.40 7.83
CA HIS A 69 -1.75 -12.14 6.85
C HIS A 69 -2.40 -12.14 5.46
N ALA A 70 -3.72 -12.35 5.38
CA ALA A 70 -4.45 -12.30 4.12
C ALA A 70 -4.44 -10.89 3.50
N PHE A 71 -4.65 -9.86 4.32
CA PHE A 71 -4.60 -8.46 3.88
C PHE A 71 -3.24 -8.13 3.27
N VAL A 72 -2.14 -8.40 4.01
CA VAL A 72 -0.78 -8.11 3.54
C VAL A 72 -0.48 -8.86 2.25
N ALA A 73 -0.78 -10.17 2.17
CA ALA A 73 -0.53 -10.96 0.98
C ALA A 73 -1.30 -10.46 -0.27
N VAL A 74 -2.56 -10.06 -0.11
CA VAL A 74 -3.34 -9.46 -1.20
C VAL A 74 -2.76 -8.12 -1.62
N MET A 75 -2.39 -7.29 -0.64
CA MET A 75 -1.87 -5.97 -0.94
C MET A 75 -0.46 -5.99 -1.55
N ASP A 76 0.39 -6.96 -1.21
CA ASP A 76 1.67 -7.20 -1.87
C ASP A 76 1.48 -7.46 -3.37
N LEU A 77 0.51 -8.30 -3.74
CA LEU A 77 0.16 -8.55 -5.13
C LEU A 77 -0.36 -7.29 -5.83
N VAL A 78 -1.19 -6.51 -5.14
CA VAL A 78 -1.70 -5.21 -5.65
C VAL A 78 -0.53 -4.24 -5.88
N GLY A 79 0.36 -4.07 -4.91
CA GLY A 79 1.54 -3.23 -5.02
C GLY A 79 2.41 -3.59 -6.23
N MET A 80 2.69 -4.89 -6.40
CA MET A 80 3.43 -5.41 -7.55
C MET A 80 2.74 -5.13 -8.89
N MET A 81 1.42 -5.38 -8.99
CA MET A 81 0.64 -5.09 -10.20
C MET A 81 0.62 -3.60 -10.53
N LEU A 82 0.54 -2.73 -9.51
CA LEU A 82 0.56 -1.29 -9.70
C LEU A 82 1.92 -0.81 -10.18
N LEU A 83 3.01 -1.29 -9.57
CA LEU A 83 4.37 -0.94 -9.98
C LEU A 83 4.66 -1.31 -11.44
N ILE A 84 4.33 -2.55 -11.85
CA ILE A 84 4.47 -2.99 -13.24
C ILE A 84 3.52 -2.21 -14.16
N GLY A 85 2.27 -2.02 -13.72
CA GLY A 85 1.24 -1.27 -14.45
C GLY A 85 1.57 0.21 -14.66
N ALA A 86 2.57 0.76 -13.97
CA ALA A 86 3.06 2.12 -14.21
C ALA A 86 3.76 2.27 -15.57
N LEU A 87 4.46 1.23 -16.04
CA LEU A 87 5.33 1.31 -17.23
C LEU A 87 4.58 1.73 -18.51
N PRO A 88 3.41 1.15 -18.86
CA PRO A 88 2.65 1.57 -20.04
C PRO A 88 2.01 2.96 -19.93
N VAL A 89 1.92 3.51 -18.71
CA VAL A 89 1.35 4.84 -18.47
C VAL A 89 2.36 5.93 -18.82
N VAL A 90 3.64 5.66 -18.56
CA VAL A 90 4.75 6.61 -18.73
C VAL A 90 5.50 6.46 -20.05
N ALA A 91 5.46 5.26 -20.66
CA ALA A 91 5.99 4.97 -22.00
C ALA A 91 5.15 5.59 -23.12
#